data_AF-A0A3D5MHY0-F1
#
_entry.id   AF-A0A3D5MHY0-F1
#
_cell.length_a   1.000
_cell.length_b   1.000
_cell.length_c   1.000
_cell.angle_alpha   90.00
_cell.angle_beta   90.00
_cell.angle_gamma   90.00
#
_symmetry.space_group_name_H-M   'P 1'
#
loop_
_entity.id
_entity.type
_entity.pdbx_description
1 polymer ?
#
loop_
_entity_poly.entity_id
_entity_poly.type
_entity_poly.pdbx_seq_one_letter_code
_entity_poly.pdbx_strand_id
1 'polypeptide(L)'
;MTQTSEFPHDRLRAEVRLLGALLGEVIRDEGGQALYDRIEAVRQASVAYHRDPASDDASELERLLGELSLDQAIGLTHGFAAFSLLANVAEDRAGKRRAQAQA
;
A
#
# COMPACT_ATOMS: atom_id res chain seq x y z
N MET A 1 14.61 -18.11 -24.89
CA MET A 1 14.19 -16.71 -24.62
C MET A 1 12.68 -16.67 -24.73
N THR A 2 11.97 -16.96 -23.64
CA THR A 2 10.51 -16.84 -23.60
C THR A 2 10.22 -15.45 -23.05
N GLN A 3 9.88 -14.52 -23.93
CA GLN A 3 9.44 -13.18 -23.55
C GLN A 3 8.07 -13.35 -22.90
N THR A 4 8.05 -13.49 -21.57
CA THR A 4 6.81 -13.52 -20.79
C THR A 4 6.12 -12.19 -21.06
N SER A 5 5.08 -12.23 -21.89
CA SER A 5 4.10 -11.17 -22.03
C SER A 5 3.52 -10.91 -20.64
N GLU A 6 4.12 -9.98 -19.90
CA GLU A 6 3.64 -9.51 -18.62
C GLU A 6 2.30 -8.83 -18.88
N PHE A 7 1.19 -9.45 -18.47
CA PHE A 7 -0.13 -8.92 -18.74
C PHE A 7 -0.23 -7.49 -18.17
N PRO A 8 -0.95 -6.56 -18.81
CA PRO A 8 -1.00 -5.16 -18.38
C PRO A 8 -1.44 -4.94 -16.91
N HIS A 9 -2.12 -5.92 -16.32
CA HIS A 9 -2.51 -5.93 -14.91
C HIS A 9 -1.34 -6.29 -13.98
N ASP A 10 -0.46 -7.20 -14.39
CA ASP A 10 0.70 -7.64 -13.62
C ASP A 10 1.73 -6.50 -13.51
N ARG A 11 1.93 -5.75 -14.60
CA ARG A 11 2.82 -4.59 -14.61
C ARG A 11 2.33 -3.44 -13.71
N LEU A 12 1.02 -3.14 -13.71
CA LEU A 12 0.45 -2.14 -12.80
C LEU A 12 0.62 -2.58 -11.33
N ARG A 13 0.33 -3.84 -11.03
CA ARG A 13 0.53 -4.39 -9.67
C ARG A 13 1.99 -4.32 -9.24
N ALA A 14 2.94 -4.58 -10.15
CA ALA A 14 4.36 -4.45 -9.87
C ALA A 14 4.77 -3.00 -9.59
N GLU A 15 4.27 -2.03 -10.38
CA GLU A 15 4.55 -0.60 -10.19
C GLU A 15 3.98 -0.10 -8.84
N VAL A 16 2.74 -0.46 -8.50
CA VAL A 16 2.14 -0.11 -7.20
C VAL A 16 2.92 -0.72 -6.03
N ARG A 17 3.37 -1.98 -6.15
CA ARG A 17 4.20 -2.64 -5.12
C ARG A 17 5.54 -1.94 -4.94
N LEU A 18 6.20 -1.56 -6.03
CA LEU A 18 7.46 -0.82 -5.98
C LEU A 18 7.29 0.53 -5.29
N LEU A 19 6.28 1.31 -5.70
CA LEU A 19 6.00 2.61 -5.09
C LEU A 19 5.64 2.49 -3.61
N GLY A 20 4.88 1.45 -3.23
CA GLY A 20 4.58 1.15 -1.83
C GLY A 20 5.83 0.78 -1.02
N ALA A 21 6.76 0.02 -1.60
CA ALA A 21 8.03 -0.32 -0.95
C ALA A 21 8.89 0.93 -0.70
N LEU A 22 9.04 1.78 -1.72
CA LEU A 22 9.77 3.05 -1.60
C LEU A 22 9.12 4.00 -0.57
N LEU A 23 7.80 4.08 -0.53
CA LEU A 23 7.10 4.86 0.49
C LEU A 23 7.39 4.29 1.90
N GLY A 24 7.43 2.97 2.04
CA GLY A 24 7.80 2.31 3.29
C GLY A 24 9.22 2.64 3.75
N GLU A 25 10.17 2.75 2.82
CA GLU A 25 11.53 3.22 3.10
C GLU A 25 11.51 4.67 3.61
N VAL A 26 10.82 5.58 2.93
CA VAL A 26 10.70 6.99 3.35
C VAL A 26 10.04 7.12 4.74
N ILE A 27 8.97 6.37 5.01
CA ILE A 27 8.31 6.37 6.33
C ILE A 27 9.28 5.92 7.42
N ARG A 28 10.13 4.92 7.14
CA ARG A 28 11.12 4.42 8.08
C ARG A 28 12.24 5.43 8.33
N ASP A 29 12.71 6.09 7.27
CA ASP A 29 13.82 7.04 7.34
C ASP A 29 13.42 8.34 8.05
N GLU A 30 12.21 8.85 7.76
CA GLU A 30 11.73 10.13 8.30
C GLU A 30 10.95 9.98 9.62
N GLY A 31 10.20 8.88 9.75
CA GLY A 31 9.31 8.61 10.88
C GLY A 31 9.87 7.63 11.91
N GLY A 32 10.99 6.99 11.59
CA GLY A 32 11.63 5.97 12.43
C GLY A 32 10.96 4.59 12.35
N GLN A 33 11.69 3.59 12.82
CA GLN A 33 11.30 2.18 12.76
C GLN A 33 9.98 1.90 13.50
N ALA A 34 9.75 2.52 14.66
CA ALA A 34 8.55 2.28 15.46
C ALA A 34 7.26 2.76 14.77
N LEU A 35 7.31 3.87 14.04
CA LEU A 35 6.17 4.34 13.24
C LEU A 35 5.92 3.39 12.07
N TYR A 36 6.98 3.02 11.34
CA TYR A 36 6.89 2.08 10.23
C TYR A 36 6.27 0.75 10.66
N ASP A 37 6.75 0.13 11.74
CA ASP A 37 6.27 -1.16 12.23
C ASP A 37 4.79 -1.08 12.60
N ARG A 38 4.36 0.04 13.21
CA ARG A 38 2.97 0.26 13.59
C ARG A 38 2.07 0.39 12.36
N ILE A 39 2.48 1.17 11.37
CA ILE A 39 1.74 1.33 10.11
C ILE A 39 1.65 -0.01 9.37
N GLU A 40 2.74 -0.76 9.30
CA GLU A 40 2.77 -2.06 8.63
C GLU A 40 1.90 -3.10 9.35
N ALA A 41 1.87 -3.12 10.69
CA ALA A 41 0.97 -3.97 11.45
C ALA A 41 -0.50 -3.68 11.13
N VAL A 42 -0.90 -2.40 11.15
CA VAL A 42 -2.26 -1.97 10.77
C VAL A 42 -2.58 -2.36 9.33
N ARG A 43 -1.64 -2.18 8.39
CA ARG A 43 -1.81 -2.54 6.98
C ARG A 43 -2.03 -4.04 6.80
N GLN A 44 -1.25 -4.88 7.48
CA GLN A 44 -1.39 -6.34 7.40
C GLN A 44 -2.72 -6.80 7.98
N ALA A 45 -3.12 -6.30 9.15
CA ALA A 45 -4.41 -6.61 9.76
C ALA A 45 -5.59 -6.16 8.86
N SER A 46 -5.47 -4.99 8.22
CA SER A 46 -6.48 -4.50 7.26
C SER A 46 -6.61 -5.42 6.03
N VAL A 47 -5.49 -5.93 5.51
CA VAL A 47 -5.50 -6.87 4.37
C VAL A 47 -6.07 -8.22 4.77
N ALA A 48 -5.74 -8.71 5.97
CA ALA A 48 -6.26 -9.98 6.49
C ALA A 48 -7.79 -9.89 6.68
N TYR A 49 -8.25 -8.85 7.37
CA TYR A 49 -9.67 -8.56 7.56
C TYR A 49 -10.44 -8.43 6.24
N HIS A 50 -9.86 -7.77 5.21
CA HIS A 50 -10.52 -7.65 3.91
C HIS A 50 -10.62 -9.00 3.16
N ARG A 51 -9.71 -9.94 3.41
CA ARG A 51 -9.75 -11.27 2.79
C ARG A 51 -10.77 -12.19 3.45
N ASP A 52 -10.87 -12.12 4.77
CA ASP A 52 -11.82 -12.93 5.55
C ASP A 52 -12.43 -12.11 6.71
N PRO A 53 -13.53 -11.38 6.46
CA PRO A 53 -14.18 -10.55 7.48
C PRO A 53 -14.82 -11.35 8.62
N ALA A 54 -14.98 -12.67 8.47
CA ALA A 54 -15.60 -13.54 9.48
C ALA A 54 -14.58 -14.14 10.46
N SER A 55 -13.29 -13.87 10.27
CA SER A 55 -12.21 -14.29 11.15
C SER A 55 -12.04 -13.33 12.36
N ASP A 56 -11.36 -13.80 13.41
CA ASP A 56 -10.97 -12.99 14.58
C ASP A 56 -10.06 -11.77 14.23
N ASP A 57 -9.71 -11.59 12.95
CA ASP A 57 -8.87 -10.49 12.44
C ASP A 57 -9.51 -9.11 12.64
N ALA A 58 -10.84 -9.03 12.74
CA ALA A 58 -11.56 -7.78 13.01
C ALA A 58 -11.14 -7.18 14.36
N SER A 59 -11.02 -8.02 15.39
CA SER A 59 -10.65 -7.60 16.75
C SER A 59 -9.19 -7.18 16.84
N GLU A 60 -8.30 -7.80 16.06
CA GLU A 60 -6.89 -7.40 16.02
C GLU A 60 -6.70 -6.04 15.34
N LEU A 61 -7.39 -5.80 14.22
CA LEU A 61 -7.35 -4.49 13.57
C LEU A 61 -7.88 -3.38 14.48
N GLU A 62 -9.02 -3.63 15.15
CA GLU A 62 -9.61 -2.67 16.09
C GLU A 62 -8.66 -2.36 17.25
N ARG A 63 -8.02 -3.39 17.83
CA ARG A 63 -7.02 -3.24 18.89
C ARG A 63 -5.82 -2.40 18.42
N LEU A 64 -5.25 -2.72 17.26
CA LEU A 64 -4.11 -1.99 16.71
C LEU A 64 -4.41 -0.52 16.46
N LEU A 65 -5.61 -0.20 15.97
CA LEU A 65 -6.08 1.16 15.76
C LEU A 65 -6.31 1.90 17.09
N GLY A 66 -6.94 1.23 18.07
CA GLY A 66 -7.25 1.82 19.37
C GLY A 66 -6.02 2.15 20.23
N GLU A 67 -4.90 1.48 19.98
CA GLU A 67 -3.64 1.72 20.68
C GLU A 67 -2.70 2.73 19.96
N LEU A 68 -3.14 3.38 18.87
CA LEU A 68 -2.33 4.39 18.19
C LEU A 68 -2.15 5.63 19.08
N SER A 69 -0.91 6.08 19.23
CA SER A 69 -0.67 7.45 19.68
C SER A 69 -1.12 8.46 18.62
N LEU A 70 -1.32 9.71 19.00
CA LEU A 70 -1.72 10.78 18.07
C LEU A 70 -0.71 10.93 16.91
N ASP A 71 0.58 10.92 17.20
CA ASP A 71 1.63 11.04 16.18
C ASP A 71 1.61 9.86 15.20
N GLN A 72 1.36 8.64 15.71
CA GLN A 72 1.20 7.46 14.86
C GLN A 72 -0.07 7.51 14.02
N ALA A 73 -1.17 8.04 14.55
CA ALA A 73 -2.41 8.21 13.80
C ALA A 73 -2.25 9.23 12.66
N ILE A 74 -1.53 10.33 12.91
CA ILE A 74 -1.17 11.32 11.90
C ILE A 74 -0.27 10.69 10.83
N GLY A 75 0.79 9.99 11.25
CA GLY A 75 1.72 9.31 10.36
C GLY A 75 1.04 8.26 9.48
N LEU A 76 0.15 7.44 10.07
CA LEU A 76 -0.67 6.46 9.34
C LEU A 76 -1.56 7.15 8.29
N THR A 77 -2.25 8.22 8.69
CA THR A 77 -3.12 9.00 7.79
C THR A 77 -2.34 9.59 6.61
N HIS A 78 -1.18 10.20 6.88
CA HIS A 78 -0.31 10.75 5.84
C HIS A 78 0.26 9.66 4.92
N GLY A 79 0.70 8.53 5.49
CA GLY A 79 1.17 7.38 4.72
C GLY A 79 0.09 6.84 3.78
N PHE A 80 -1.14 6.72 4.26
CA PHE A 80 -2.28 6.28 3.43
C PHE A 80 -2.61 7.26 2.30
N ALA A 81 -2.58 8.56 2.59
CA ALA A 81 -2.80 9.60 1.58
C ALA A 81 -1.70 9.56 0.50
N ALA A 82 -0.44 9.47 0.91
CA ALA A 82 0.70 9.34 -0.02
C ALA A 82 0.59 8.07 -0.89
N PHE A 83 0.26 6.93 -0.28
CA PHE A 83 0.04 5.68 -1.01
C PHE A 83 -1.07 5.81 -2.05
N SER A 84 -2.21 6.42 -1.70
CA SER A 84 -3.34 6.63 -2.61
C SER A 84 -2.95 7.51 -3.80
N LEU A 85 -2.17 8.57 -3.58
CA LEU A 85 -1.66 9.43 -4.65
C LEU A 85 -0.71 8.67 -5.58
N LEU A 86 0.18 7.84 -5.02
CA LEU A 86 1.11 7.01 -5.80
C LEU A 86 0.36 5.97 -6.65
N ALA A 87 -0.68 5.34 -6.09
CA ALA A 87 -1.54 4.41 -6.81
C ALA A 87 -2.23 5.10 -7.99
N ASN A 88 -2.82 6.28 -7.78
CA ASN A 88 -3.45 7.08 -8.84
C ASN A 88 -2.45 7.40 -9.98
N VAL A 89 -1.22 7.83 -9.64
CA VAL A 89 -0.19 8.12 -10.65
C VAL A 89 0.21 6.86 -11.43
N ALA A 90 0.32 5.70 -10.77
CA ALA A 90 0.62 4.44 -11.43
C ALA A 90 -0.51 4.01 -12.39
N GLU A 91 -1.77 4.17 -11.97
CA GLU A 91 -2.95 3.88 -12.78
C GLU A 91 -3.03 4.80 -14.00
N ASP A 92 -2.80 6.11 -13.84
CA ASP A 92 -2.76 7.07 -14.94
C ASP A 92 -1.68 6.71 -15.97
N ARG A 93 -0.48 6.35 -15.50
CA ARG A 93 0.62 5.89 -16.36
C ARG A 93 0.25 4.60 -17.09
N ALA A 94 -0.41 3.65 -16.41
CA ALA A 94 -0.91 2.43 -17.04
C ALA A 94 -1.96 2.73 -18.11
N GLY A 95 -2.89 3.65 -17.85
CA GLY A 95 -3.88 4.12 -18.81
C GLY A 95 -3.24 4.71 -20.07
N LYS A 96 -2.26 5.60 -19.91
CA LYS A 96 -1.50 6.19 -21.03
C LYS A 96 -0.80 5.12 -21.88
N ARG A 97 -0.15 4.13 -21.26
CA ARG A 97 0.51 3.03 -21.98
C ARG A 97 -0.49 2.17 -22.77
N ARG A 98 -1.68 1.90 -22.21
CA ARG A 98 -2.74 1.15 -22.89
C ARG A 98 -3.27 1.90 -24.11
N ALA A 99 -3.50 3.21 -23.98
CA ALA A 99 -3.95 4.05 -25.09
C ALA A 99 -2.93 4.08 -26.24
N GLN A 100 -1.64 4.17 -25.92
CA GLN A 100 -0.56 4.14 -26.93
C GLN A 100 -0.45 2.79 -27.65
N ALA A 101 -0.72 1.68 -26.97
CA ALA A 101 -0.68 0.34 -27.58
C ALA A 101 -1.90 0.05 -28.49
N GLN A 102 -2.95 0.88 -28.42
CA GLN A 102 -4.17 0.76 -29.22
C GLN A 102 -4.19 1.72 -30.43
N ALA A 103 -3.21 2.61 -30.53
CA ALA A 103 -3.02 3.56 -31.61
C ALA A 103 -2.02 3.01 -32.64
#